data_AF-R9PRZ5-F1
#
_entry.id   AF-R9PRZ5-F1
#
_cell.length_a   1.000
_cell.length_b   1.000
_cell.length_c   1.000
_cell.angle_alpha   90.00
_cell.angle_beta   90.00
_cell.angle_gamma   90.00
#
_symmetry.space_group_name_H-M   'P 1'
#
loop_
_entity.id
_entity.type
_entity.pdbx_description
1 polymer ?
#
loop_
_entity_poly.entity_id
_entity_poly.type
_entity_poly.pdbx_seq_one_letter_code
_entity_poly.pdbx_strand_id
1 'polypeptide(L)'
;MGALILPLLLIAYPDGQALAILIPMFLLTDILTMAVYRHKIAWRILLRLLVFMVLGCGIGALLLSYLDPGEFTLAIGSIILGMLVLSIYLERSNSQCIKTPAVAAGSGVFAGFISMTANSAGPIISLYMMQQQLGKTSYVSTRAWVAGLVNVAKVPMLISIGLLNIETAKTSLSALPSLLVGCALGFLILKKINLKQMTWAIRVLILFAAIKLLFN
;
A
#
# COMPACT_ATOMS: atom_id res chain seq x y z
N MET A 1 -7.87 2.05 3.48
CA MET A 1 -8.23 3.17 2.59
C MET A 1 -7.45 3.15 1.27
N GLY A 2 -6.15 2.87 1.25
CA GLY A 2 -5.35 2.86 0.00
C GLY A 2 -5.79 1.89 -1.11
N ALA A 3 -6.39 0.74 -0.76
CA ALA A 3 -6.76 -0.30 -1.75
C ALA A 3 -7.81 0.13 -2.80
N LEU A 4 -8.62 1.15 -2.52
CA LEU A 4 -9.64 1.66 -3.46
C LEU A 4 -9.12 2.81 -4.32
N ILE A 5 -8.15 3.56 -3.82
CA ILE A 5 -7.73 4.83 -4.41
C ILE A 5 -6.76 4.57 -5.58
N LEU A 6 -5.88 3.57 -5.46
CA LEU A 6 -4.91 3.26 -6.50
C LEU A 6 -5.55 2.78 -7.82
N PRO A 7 -6.50 1.82 -7.84
CA PRO A 7 -7.14 1.39 -9.09
C PRO A 7 -7.86 2.54 -9.83
N LEU A 8 -8.47 3.48 -9.10
CA LEU A 8 -9.13 4.65 -9.67
C LEU A 8 -8.13 5.63 -10.30
N LEU A 9 -6.97 5.83 -9.68
CA LEU A 9 -5.93 6.70 -10.23
C LEU A 9 -5.21 6.08 -11.43
N LEU A 10 -5.02 4.76 -11.45
CA LEU A 10 -4.45 4.07 -12.61
C LEU A 10 -5.33 4.18 -13.87
N ILE A 11 -6.65 4.33 -13.70
CA ILE A 11 -7.56 4.62 -14.81
C ILE A 11 -7.30 6.00 -15.42
N ALA A 12 -6.84 6.97 -14.63
CA ALA A 12 -6.55 8.34 -15.06
C ALA A 12 -5.06 8.56 -15.44
N TYR A 13 -4.14 7.81 -14.83
CA TYR A 13 -2.69 7.89 -15.02
C TYR A 13 -2.10 6.48 -15.17
N PRO A 14 -2.06 5.92 -16.39
CA PRO A 14 -1.60 4.54 -16.65
C PRO A 14 -0.10 4.36 -16.39
N ASP A 15 0.70 5.41 -16.59
CA ASP A 15 2.17 5.38 -16.71
C ASP A 15 2.92 5.22 -15.36
N GLY A 16 2.23 4.76 -14.31
CA GLY A 16 2.82 4.62 -12.97
C GLY A 16 2.95 5.89 -12.15
N GLN A 17 2.72 7.05 -12.75
CA GLN A 17 2.67 8.33 -12.05
C GLN A 17 1.63 8.33 -10.91
N ALA A 18 0.56 7.53 -11.03
CA ALA A 18 -0.42 7.31 -9.96
C ALA A 18 0.23 6.89 -8.62
N LEU A 19 1.31 6.10 -8.65
CA LEU A 19 2.03 5.67 -7.45
C LEU A 19 2.75 6.84 -6.78
N ALA A 20 3.40 7.70 -7.56
CA ALA A 20 4.11 8.88 -7.06
C ALA A 20 3.16 9.97 -6.58
N ILE A 21 2.03 10.16 -7.28
CA ILE A 21 1.02 11.17 -6.95
C ILE A 21 0.43 10.97 -5.54
N LEU A 22 0.34 9.72 -5.11
CA LEU A 22 -0.22 9.37 -3.80
C LEU A 22 0.75 9.58 -2.63
N ILE A 23 2.06 9.64 -2.88
CA ILE A 23 3.07 9.64 -1.83
C ILE A 23 3.03 10.89 -0.96
N PRO A 24 2.94 12.12 -1.50
CA PRO A 24 2.85 13.32 -0.67
C PRO A 24 1.66 13.29 0.29
N MET A 25 0.51 12.83 -0.22
CA MET A 25 -0.71 12.63 0.58
C MET A 25 -0.50 11.61 1.69
N PHE A 26 0.11 10.47 1.37
CA PHE A 26 0.36 9.41 2.36
C PHE A 26 1.31 9.88 3.45
N LEU A 27 2.38 10.58 3.09
CA LEU A 27 3.32 11.18 4.04
C LEU A 27 2.61 12.16 4.98
N LEU A 28 1.73 13.03 4.47
CA LEU A 28 0.96 13.95 5.33
C LEU A 28 0.10 13.18 6.34
N THR A 29 -0.64 12.16 5.87
CA THR A 29 -1.48 11.35 6.76
C THR A 29 -0.65 10.54 7.76
N ASP A 30 0.51 10.04 7.36
CA ASP A 30 1.40 9.26 8.21
C ASP A 30 2.05 10.13 9.27
N ILE A 31 2.48 11.35 8.95
CA ILE A 31 3.05 12.30 9.91
C ILE A 31 2.01 12.60 11.01
N LEU A 32 0.77 12.91 10.63
CA LEU A 32 -0.32 13.15 11.59
C LEU A 32 -0.58 11.92 12.45
N THR A 33 -0.64 10.73 11.83
CA THR A 33 -0.90 9.48 12.53
C THR A 33 0.25 9.11 13.48
N MET A 34 1.50 9.29 13.06
CA MET A 34 2.69 9.08 13.91
C MET A 34 2.73 10.05 15.08
N ALA A 35 2.35 11.32 14.87
CA ALA A 35 2.28 12.32 15.93
C ALA A 35 1.24 11.95 16.99
N VAL A 36 0.05 11.50 16.57
CA VAL A 36 -1.02 11.02 17.47
C VAL A 36 -0.60 9.73 18.18
N TYR A 37 -0.01 8.78 17.46
CA TYR A 37 0.34 7.45 17.97
C TYR A 37 1.84 7.27 18.22
N ARG A 38 2.44 8.21 18.96
CA ARG A 38 3.88 8.21 19.29
C ARG A 38 4.28 7.37 20.51
N HIS A 39 3.31 6.84 21.24
CA HIS A 39 3.54 6.12 22.51
C HIS A 39 3.35 4.61 22.35
N LYS A 40 4.05 3.81 23.17
CA LYS A 40 3.97 2.33 23.23
C LYS A 40 4.34 1.60 21.94
N ILE A 41 5.35 2.10 21.22
CA ILE A 41 5.84 1.51 19.98
C ILE A 41 6.70 0.27 20.30
N ALA A 42 6.36 -0.87 19.72
CA ALA A 42 7.18 -2.07 19.74
C ALA A 42 8.34 -1.96 18.72
N TRP A 43 9.40 -1.24 19.09
CA TRP A 43 10.54 -0.93 18.22
C TRP A 43 11.23 -2.16 17.63
N ARG A 44 11.36 -3.25 18.39
CA ARG A 44 12.01 -4.49 17.92
C ARG A 44 11.25 -5.11 16.74
N ILE A 45 9.92 -5.12 16.80
CA ILE A 45 9.06 -5.64 15.74
C ILE A 45 9.06 -4.69 14.55
N LEU A 46 8.94 -3.39 14.82
CA LEU A 46 8.99 -2.32 13.82
C LEU A 46 10.27 -2.41 12.99
N LEU A 47 11.44 -2.33 13.62
CA LEU A 47 12.72 -2.25 12.91
C LEU A 47 12.98 -3.53 12.11
N ARG A 48 12.66 -4.70 12.68
CA ARG A 48 12.79 -5.98 11.98
C ARG A 48 11.93 -6.00 10.72
N LEU A 49 10.65 -5.63 10.83
CA LEU A 49 9.74 -5.61 9.69
C LEU A 49 10.19 -4.57 8.66
N LEU A 50 10.61 -3.39 9.13
CA LEU A 50 11.01 -2.27 8.30
C LEU A 50 12.22 -2.59 7.42
N VAL A 51 13.27 -3.23 7.98
CA VAL A 51 14.45 -3.61 7.19
C VAL A 51 14.05 -4.49 6.00
N PHE A 52 13.23 -5.52 6.23
CA PHE A 52 12.76 -6.39 5.16
C PHE A 52 11.82 -5.66 4.19
N MET A 53 10.96 -4.77 4.69
CA MET A 53 10.10 -3.96 3.82
C MET A 53 10.90 -3.00 2.94
N VAL A 54 11.94 -2.36 3.46
CA VAL A 54 12.81 -1.48 2.66
C VAL A 54 13.52 -2.28 1.56
N LEU A 55 13.99 -3.50 1.86
CA LEU A 55 14.54 -4.40 0.84
C LEU A 55 13.49 -4.74 -0.24
N GLY A 56 12.27 -5.09 0.18
CA GLY A 56 11.15 -5.33 -0.73
C GLY A 56 10.80 -4.12 -1.60
N CYS A 57 10.80 -2.93 -1.01
CA CYS A 57 10.60 -1.67 -1.73
C CYS A 57 11.69 -1.46 -2.78
N GLY A 58 12.95 -1.78 -2.46
CA GLY A 58 14.06 -1.72 -3.42
C GLY A 58 13.86 -2.66 -4.60
N ILE A 59 13.44 -3.92 -4.35
CA ILE A 59 13.11 -4.88 -5.41
C ILE A 59 11.96 -4.36 -6.28
N GLY A 60 10.91 -3.80 -5.65
CA GLY A 60 9.79 -3.19 -6.36
C GLY A 60 10.23 -1.99 -7.19
N ALA A 61 11.10 -1.12 -6.66
CA ALA A 61 11.62 0.04 -7.36
C ALA A 61 12.45 -0.37 -8.59
N LEU A 62 13.30 -1.39 -8.45
CA LEU A 62 14.06 -1.96 -9.57
C LEU A 62 13.12 -2.48 -10.65
N LEU A 63 12.11 -3.27 -10.27
CA LEU A 63 11.11 -3.75 -11.23
C LEU A 63 10.46 -2.58 -11.98
N LEU A 64 10.02 -1.53 -11.26
CA LEU A 64 9.40 -0.35 -11.87
C LEU A 64 10.38 0.44 -12.75
N SER A 65 11.68 0.40 -12.48
CA SER A 65 12.70 1.10 -13.29
C SER A 65 12.99 0.46 -14.64
N TYR A 66 12.67 -0.83 -14.81
CA TYR A 66 12.87 -1.57 -16.05
C TYR A 66 11.61 -1.69 -16.92
N LEU A 67 10.46 -1.23 -16.43
CA LEU A 67 9.17 -1.38 -17.11
C LEU A 67 8.89 -0.16 -18.00
N ASP A 68 8.69 -0.40 -19.29
CA ASP A 68 8.08 0.58 -20.20
C ASP A 68 6.60 0.79 -19.86
N PRO A 69 5.96 1.93 -20.25
CA PRO A 69 4.59 2.26 -19.84
C PRO A 69 3.54 1.17 -20.14
N GLY A 70 3.68 0.46 -21.27
CA GLY A 70 2.81 -0.67 -21.63
C GLY A 70 3.02 -1.90 -20.75
N GLU A 71 4.28 -2.25 -20.46
CA GLU A 71 4.62 -3.39 -19.61
C GLU A 71 4.29 -3.13 -18.14
N PHE A 72 4.42 -1.88 -17.71
CA PHE A 72 4.10 -1.39 -16.38
C PHE A 72 2.67 -1.72 -15.98
N THR A 73 1.74 -1.45 -16.90
CA THR A 73 0.31 -1.64 -16.71
C THR A 73 -0.04 -3.12 -16.48
N LEU A 74 0.55 -4.02 -17.29
CA LEU A 74 0.36 -5.47 -17.18
C LEU A 74 1.06 -6.07 -15.96
N ALA A 75 2.25 -5.59 -15.62
CA ALA A 75 2.98 -5.98 -14.42
C ALA A 75 2.22 -5.61 -13.14
N ILE A 76 1.72 -4.39 -13.02
CA ILE A 76 0.92 -3.99 -11.85
C ILE A 76 -0.41 -4.72 -11.80
N GLY A 77 -1.10 -4.87 -12.93
CA GLY A 77 -2.35 -5.64 -12.99
C GLY A 77 -2.18 -7.08 -12.49
N SER A 78 -1.12 -7.77 -12.93
CA SER A 78 -0.79 -9.12 -12.49
C SER A 78 -0.38 -9.19 -11.00
N ILE A 79 0.38 -8.22 -10.49
CA ILE A 79 0.72 -8.13 -9.07
C ILE A 79 -0.53 -7.93 -8.21
N ILE A 80 -1.46 -7.04 -8.61
CA ILE A 80 -2.71 -6.79 -7.89
C ILE A 80 -3.60 -8.05 -7.90
N LEU A 81 -3.69 -8.76 -9.02
CA LEU A 81 -4.44 -10.01 -9.10
C LEU A 81 -3.81 -11.11 -8.24
N GLY A 82 -2.49 -11.30 -8.30
CA GLY A 82 -1.78 -12.24 -7.44
C GLY A 82 -1.96 -11.93 -5.95
N MET A 83 -1.94 -10.65 -5.59
CA MET A 83 -2.26 -10.15 -4.27
C MET A 83 -3.67 -10.53 -3.81
N LEU A 84 -4.67 -10.37 -4.68
CA LEU A 84 -6.06 -10.69 -4.38
C LEU A 84 -6.23 -12.19 -4.15
N VAL A 85 -5.61 -13.03 -4.98
CA VAL A 85 -5.60 -14.49 -4.81
C VAL A 85 -4.91 -14.89 -3.51
N LEU A 86 -3.73 -14.33 -3.23
CA LEU A 86 -2.99 -14.62 -1.99
C LEU A 86 -3.76 -14.16 -0.75
N SER A 87 -4.41 -12.99 -0.80
CA SER A 87 -5.22 -12.47 0.30
C SER A 87 -6.38 -13.42 0.62
N ILE A 88 -7.08 -13.94 -0.41
CA ILE A 88 -8.17 -14.90 -0.24
C ILE A 88 -7.64 -16.23 0.31
N TYR A 89 -6.46 -16.67 -0.14
CA TYR A 89 -5.83 -17.91 0.33
C TYR A 89 -5.41 -17.81 1.81
N LEU A 90 -4.76 -16.71 2.20
CA LEU A 90 -4.35 -16.44 3.58
C LEU A 90 -5.54 -16.24 4.52
N GLU A 91 -6.65 -15.68 4.05
CA GLU A 91 -7.87 -15.50 4.85
C GLU A 91 -8.58 -16.84 5.12
N ARG A 92 -8.46 -17.80 4.20
CA ARG A 92 -8.98 -19.17 4.36
C ARG A 92 -8.04 -20.08 5.17
N SER A 93 -6.74 -19.86 5.06
CA SER A 93 -5.76 -20.62 5.81
C SER A 93 -5.67 -20.01 7.22
N ASN A 94 -6.17 -20.72 8.24
CA ASN A 94 -6.10 -20.32 9.67
C ASN A 94 -4.65 -20.39 10.21
N SER A 95 -3.70 -19.89 9.41
CA SER A 95 -2.29 -20.16 9.48
C SER A 95 -1.67 -19.33 10.58
N GLN A 96 -1.46 -19.98 11.74
CA GLN A 96 -0.53 -19.55 12.79
C GLN A 96 0.95 -19.59 12.33
N CYS A 97 1.21 -19.34 11.05
CA CYS A 97 2.42 -19.77 10.34
C CYS A 97 3.49 -18.67 10.21
N ILE A 98 3.40 -17.56 10.95
CA ILE A 98 4.47 -16.55 11.05
C ILE A 98 5.10 -16.60 12.45
N LYS A 99 5.55 -17.80 12.85
CA LYS A 99 6.38 -17.97 14.06
C LYS A 99 7.86 -18.14 13.73
N THR A 100 8.18 -18.60 12.51
CA THR A 100 9.57 -18.79 12.08
C THR A 100 10.17 -17.50 11.53
N PRO A 101 11.43 -17.18 11.87
CA PRO A 101 12.08 -15.94 11.46
C PRO A 101 12.23 -15.81 9.93
N ALA A 102 12.30 -16.93 9.19
CA ALA A 102 12.33 -16.95 7.73
C ALA A 102 11.01 -16.50 7.09
N VAL A 103 9.86 -16.93 7.64
CA VAL A 103 8.53 -16.53 7.16
C VAL A 103 8.26 -15.06 7.52
N ALA A 104 8.72 -14.61 8.69
CA ALA A 104 8.69 -13.20 9.07
C ALA A 104 9.49 -12.33 8.09
N ALA A 105 10.71 -12.74 7.73
CA ALA A 105 11.54 -12.04 6.75
C ALA A 105 10.88 -12.00 5.36
N GLY A 106 10.40 -13.14 4.87
CA GLY A 106 9.69 -13.23 3.60
C GLY A 106 8.44 -12.35 3.56
N SER A 107 7.65 -12.34 4.64
CA SER A 107 6.46 -11.47 4.74
C SER A 107 6.80 -9.98 4.72
N GLY A 108 7.93 -9.57 5.30
CA GLY A 108 8.40 -8.19 5.27
C GLY A 108 8.86 -7.77 3.87
N VAL A 109 9.66 -8.59 3.20
CA VAL A 109 10.09 -8.34 1.81
C VAL A 109 8.88 -8.25 0.89
N PHE A 110 7.95 -9.21 1.01
CA PHE A 110 6.75 -9.23 0.20
C PHE A 110 5.84 -8.03 0.48
N ALA A 111 5.66 -7.65 1.75
CA ALA A 111 4.94 -6.43 2.13
C ALA A 111 5.59 -5.17 1.56
N GLY A 112 6.92 -5.07 1.58
CA GLY A 112 7.67 -3.97 0.98
C GLY A 112 7.45 -3.87 -0.53
N PHE A 113 7.61 -4.99 -1.23
CA PHE A 113 7.40 -5.09 -2.67
C PHE A 113 6.00 -4.63 -3.08
N ILE A 114 4.97 -5.10 -2.36
CA ILE A 114 3.57 -4.70 -2.58
C ILE A 114 3.32 -3.26 -2.20
N SER A 115 3.98 -2.75 -1.16
CA SER A 115 3.88 -1.33 -0.81
C SER A 115 4.39 -0.46 -1.94
N MET A 116 5.50 -0.85 -2.59
CA MET A 116 6.07 -0.10 -3.69
C MET A 116 5.23 -0.18 -4.97
N THR A 117 4.84 -1.39 -5.37
CA THR A 117 4.18 -1.65 -6.66
C THR A 117 2.68 -1.42 -6.65
N ALA A 118 2.00 -1.73 -5.55
CA ALA A 118 0.54 -1.71 -5.45
C ALA A 118 0.01 -0.85 -4.30
N ASN A 119 0.89 -0.19 -3.53
CA ASN A 119 0.54 0.70 -2.41
C ASN A 119 -0.49 0.10 -1.41
N SER A 120 -0.52 -1.23 -1.31
CA SER A 120 -1.57 -2.01 -0.64
C SER A 120 -1.01 -3.08 0.28
N ALA A 121 0.12 -2.81 0.93
CA ALA A 121 0.76 -3.74 1.88
C ALA A 121 -0.01 -3.91 3.20
N GLY A 122 -1.02 -3.08 3.44
CA GLY A 122 -1.78 -3.00 4.69
C GLY A 122 -2.29 -4.35 5.22
N PRO A 123 -2.90 -5.22 4.41
CA PRO A 123 -3.34 -6.55 4.85
C PRO A 123 -2.18 -7.44 5.34
N ILE A 124 -1.05 -7.48 4.63
CA ILE A 124 0.11 -8.29 5.02
C ILE A 124 0.70 -7.77 6.33
N ILE A 125 0.88 -6.45 6.46
CA ILE A 125 1.38 -5.83 7.70
C ILE A 125 0.42 -6.15 8.86
N SER A 126 -0.90 -6.10 8.63
CA SER A 126 -1.91 -6.45 9.64
C SER A 126 -1.76 -7.90 10.09
N LEU A 127 -1.68 -8.83 9.14
CA LEU A 127 -1.52 -10.26 9.41
C LEU A 127 -0.23 -10.53 10.19
N TYR A 128 0.89 -9.96 9.75
CA TYR A 128 2.16 -10.06 10.45
C TYR A 128 2.04 -9.56 11.89
N MET A 129 1.46 -8.37 12.10
CA MET A 129 1.35 -7.75 13.42
C MET A 129 0.34 -8.44 14.34
N MET A 130 -0.74 -9.02 13.80
CA MET A 130 -1.69 -9.82 14.58
C MET A 130 -1.01 -11.04 15.21
N GLN A 131 -0.02 -11.62 14.53
CA GLN A 131 0.72 -12.77 15.04
C GLN A 131 1.76 -12.39 16.11
N GLN A 132 2.11 -11.11 16.24
CA GLN A 132 3.04 -10.62 17.28
C GLN A 132 2.36 -10.44 18.66
N GLN A 133 1.05 -10.71 18.77
CA GLN A 133 0.28 -10.65 20.02
C GLN A 133 0.42 -9.31 20.77
N LEU A 134 0.57 -8.21 20.03
CA LEU A 134 0.68 -6.88 20.60
C LEU A 134 -0.64 -6.44 21.24
N GLY A 135 -0.56 -5.76 22.39
CA GLY A 135 -1.72 -5.07 22.96
C GLY A 135 -2.24 -3.98 22.00
N LYS A 136 -3.54 -3.69 22.02
CA LYS A 136 -4.23 -2.78 21.08
C LYS A 136 -3.50 -1.46 20.83
N THR A 137 -3.01 -0.81 21.88
CA THR A 137 -2.28 0.46 21.76
C THR A 137 -0.94 0.29 21.05
N SER A 138 -0.17 -0.74 21.39
CA SER A 138 1.10 -1.04 20.75
C SER A 138 0.94 -1.47 19.29
N TYR A 139 -0.12 -2.23 18.99
CA TYR A 139 -0.47 -2.60 17.62
C TYR A 139 -0.74 -1.37 16.75
N VAL A 140 -1.60 -0.46 17.20
CA VAL A 140 -1.95 0.75 16.42
C VAL A 140 -0.74 1.67 16.25
N SER A 141 0.02 1.92 17.32
CA SER A 141 1.21 2.77 17.26
C SER A 141 2.31 2.19 16.38
N THR A 142 2.67 0.91 16.55
CA THR A 142 3.69 0.29 15.71
C THR A 142 3.29 0.26 14.24
N ARG A 143 2.01 0.02 13.94
CA ARG A 143 1.50 0.03 12.56
C ARG A 143 1.60 1.40 11.92
N ALA A 144 1.22 2.46 12.65
CA ALA A 144 1.33 3.83 12.17
C ALA A 144 2.77 4.19 11.79
N TRP A 145 3.72 3.81 12.64
CA TRP A 145 5.13 4.06 12.39
C TRP A 145 5.72 3.21 11.26
N VAL A 146 5.29 1.95 11.11
CA VAL A 146 5.68 1.13 9.95
C VAL A 146 5.20 1.78 8.65
N ALA A 147 3.95 2.22 8.58
CA ALA A 147 3.41 2.88 7.40
C ALA A 147 4.20 4.15 7.04
N GLY A 148 4.39 5.05 8.01
CA GLY A 148 5.10 6.29 7.78
C GLY A 148 6.56 6.10 7.40
N LEU A 149 7.30 5.26 8.12
CA LEU A 149 8.72 5.07 7.83
C LEU A 149 8.95 4.34 6.49
N VAL A 150 8.08 3.40 6.10
CA VAL A 150 8.15 2.75 4.79
C VAL A 150 7.85 3.76 3.68
N ASN A 151 6.85 4.61 3.85
CA ASN A 151 6.53 5.65 2.86
C ASN A 151 7.65 6.69 2.75
N VAL A 152 8.30 7.06 3.86
CA VAL A 152 9.51 7.90 3.83
C VAL A 152 10.64 7.20 3.08
N ALA A 153 10.88 5.92 3.32
CA ALA A 153 11.92 5.16 2.61
C ALA A 153 11.65 5.02 1.10
N LYS A 154 10.38 5.06 0.67
CA LYS A 154 10.00 5.04 -0.74
C LYS A 154 10.33 6.35 -1.46
N VAL A 155 10.34 7.49 -0.78
CA VAL A 155 10.61 8.81 -1.40
C VAL A 155 11.91 8.82 -2.21
N PRO A 156 13.10 8.52 -1.63
CA PRO A 156 14.34 8.53 -2.40
C PRO A 156 14.35 7.49 -3.53
N MET A 157 13.70 6.34 -3.34
CA MET A 157 13.59 5.30 -4.37
C MET A 157 12.76 5.77 -5.55
N LEU A 158 11.62 6.41 -5.31
CA LEU A 158 10.75 6.94 -6.35
C LEU A 158 11.38 8.12 -7.10
N ILE A 159 12.19 8.94 -6.40
CA ILE A 159 13.01 9.98 -7.03
C ILE A 159 14.06 9.33 -7.93
N SER A 160 14.75 8.28 -7.46
CA SER A 160 15.83 7.62 -8.22
C SER A 160 15.36 6.98 -9.53
N ILE A 161 14.10 6.53 -9.58
CA ILE A 161 13.49 5.93 -10.79
C ILE A 161 12.70 6.95 -11.62
N GLY A 162 12.77 8.24 -11.29
CA GLY A 162 12.15 9.33 -12.05
C GLY A 162 10.63 9.46 -11.89
N LEU A 163 9.97 8.56 -11.15
CA LEU A 163 8.52 8.61 -10.90
C LEU A 163 8.12 9.78 -10.00
N LEU A 164 8.97 10.17 -9.03
CA LEU A 164 8.73 11.33 -8.17
C LEU A 164 9.64 12.49 -8.57
N ASN A 165 9.05 13.55 -9.10
CA ASN A 165 9.71 14.75 -9.60
C ASN A 165 8.83 16.00 -9.32
N ILE A 166 9.29 17.19 -9.75
CA ILE A 166 8.56 18.44 -9.50
C ILE A 166 7.18 18.44 -10.19
N GLU A 167 7.06 17.84 -11.37
CA GLU A 167 5.81 17.81 -12.14
C GLU A 167 4.75 16.91 -11.50
N THR A 168 5.15 15.71 -11.10
CA THR A 168 4.29 14.77 -10.35
C THR A 168 3.94 15.32 -8.97
N ALA A 169 4.85 16.05 -8.30
CA ALA A 169 4.55 16.76 -7.06
C ALA A 169 3.53 17.88 -7.25
N LYS A 170 3.63 18.67 -8.32
CA LYS A 170 2.63 19.68 -8.70
C LYS A 170 1.28 19.04 -9.02
N THR A 171 1.29 17.93 -9.75
CA THR A 171 0.09 17.14 -10.08
C THR A 171 -0.56 16.57 -8.82
N SER A 172 0.26 16.15 -7.85
CA SER A 172 -0.23 15.74 -6.52
C SER A 172 -0.94 16.87 -5.82
N LEU A 173 -0.37 18.08 -5.86
CA LEU A 173 -0.93 19.27 -5.22
C LEU A 173 -2.27 19.68 -5.85
N SER A 174 -2.37 19.67 -7.18
CA SER A 174 -3.62 19.97 -7.89
C SER A 174 -4.68 18.89 -7.73
N ALA A 175 -4.27 17.63 -7.50
CA ALA A 175 -5.17 16.52 -7.18
C ALA A 175 -5.62 16.48 -5.70
N LEU A 176 -5.02 17.29 -4.80
CA LEU A 176 -5.42 17.31 -3.39
C LEU A 176 -6.92 17.59 -3.19
N PRO A 177 -7.55 18.60 -3.84
CA PRO A 177 -8.95 18.94 -3.59
C PRO A 177 -9.91 17.83 -4.02
N SER A 178 -9.71 17.25 -5.19
CA SER A 178 -10.53 16.15 -5.70
C SER A 178 -10.39 14.90 -4.83
N LEU A 179 -9.19 14.62 -4.33
CA LEU A 179 -8.94 13.51 -3.41
C LEU A 179 -9.60 13.76 -2.03
N LEU A 180 -9.55 14.98 -1.49
CA LEU A 180 -10.25 15.34 -0.25
C LEU A 180 -11.77 15.16 -0.38
N VAL A 181 -12.35 15.57 -1.50
CA VAL A 181 -13.77 15.34 -1.81
C VAL A 181 -14.06 13.83 -1.89
N GLY A 182 -13.23 13.07 -2.61
CA GLY A 182 -13.36 11.62 -2.70
C GLY A 182 -13.24 10.92 -1.34
N CYS A 183 -12.37 11.41 -0.46
CA CYS A 183 -12.19 10.89 0.90
C CYS A 183 -13.40 11.20 1.78
N ALA A 184 -13.95 12.42 1.69
CA ALA A 184 -15.16 12.81 2.40
C ALA A 184 -16.38 11.97 1.94
N LEU A 185 -16.56 11.83 0.63
CA LEU A 185 -17.60 10.95 0.07
C LEU A 185 -17.39 9.50 0.51
N GLY A 186 -16.16 8.99 0.42
CA GLY A 186 -15.79 7.66 0.87
C GLY A 186 -16.13 7.43 2.34
N PHE A 187 -15.86 8.41 3.21
CA PHE A 187 -16.20 8.36 4.64
C PHE A 187 -17.72 8.31 4.86
N LEU A 188 -18.49 9.15 4.16
CA LEU A 188 -19.95 9.18 4.24
C LEU A 188 -20.57 7.86 3.77
N ILE A 189 -20.02 7.30 2.69
CA ILE A 189 -20.41 6.01 2.13
C ILE A 189 -20.07 4.88 3.12
N LEU A 190 -18.87 4.86 3.68
CA LEU A 190 -18.44 3.83 4.63
C LEU A 190 -19.34 3.76 5.86
N LYS A 191 -19.87 4.90 6.30
CA LYS A 191 -20.79 4.97 7.43
C LYS A 191 -22.15 4.30 7.15
N LYS A 192 -22.49 4.05 5.88
CA LYS A 192 -23.77 3.47 5.44
C LYS A 192 -23.67 2.04 4.89
N ILE A 193 -22.46 1.52 4.66
CA ILE A 193 -22.24 0.25 3.95
C ILE A 193 -21.75 -0.84 4.91
N ASN A 194 -22.28 -2.05 4.79
CA ASN A 194 -21.82 -3.22 5.55
C ASN A 194 -20.56 -3.86 4.93
N LEU A 195 -19.74 -4.55 5.74
CA LEU A 195 -18.45 -5.13 5.32
C LEU A 195 -18.53 -6.01 4.04
N LYS A 196 -19.63 -6.75 3.88
CA LYS A 196 -19.90 -7.61 2.71
C LYS A 196 -20.13 -6.82 1.41
N GLN A 197 -20.78 -5.67 1.50
CA GLN A 197 -21.00 -4.77 0.35
C GLN A 197 -19.71 -4.03 -0.02
N MET A 198 -18.92 -3.61 0.98
CA MET A 198 -17.62 -2.98 0.76
C MET A 198 -16.65 -3.93 0.05
N THR A 199 -16.57 -5.18 0.51
CA THR A 199 -15.71 -6.21 -0.12
C THR A 199 -16.14 -6.51 -1.56
N TRP A 200 -17.44 -6.54 -1.84
CA TRP A 200 -17.93 -6.71 -3.21
C TRP A 200 -17.60 -5.52 -4.10
N ALA A 201 -17.81 -4.28 -3.62
CA ALA A 201 -17.48 -3.06 -4.35
C ALA A 201 -15.97 -2.96 -4.69
N ILE A 202 -15.10 -3.31 -3.74
CA ILE A 202 -13.66 -3.37 -3.97
C ILE A 202 -13.33 -4.37 -5.08
N ARG A 203 -13.92 -5.58 -5.04
CA ARG A 203 -13.66 -6.61 -6.07
C ARG A 203 -14.11 -6.16 -7.45
N VAL A 204 -15.28 -5.52 -7.56
CA VAL A 204 -15.78 -4.99 -8.84
C VAL A 204 -14.88 -3.88 -9.36
N LEU A 205 -14.46 -2.94 -8.52
CA LEU A 205 -13.56 -1.85 -8.92
C LEU A 205 -12.19 -2.38 -9.36
N ILE A 206 -11.63 -3.35 -8.65
CA ILE A 206 -10.37 -4.01 -9.05
C ILE A 206 -10.56 -4.73 -10.39
N LEU A 207 -11.67 -5.44 -10.59
CA LEU A 207 -11.97 -6.13 -11.84
C LEU A 207 -12.09 -5.14 -13.01
N PHE A 208 -12.83 -4.05 -12.82
CA PHE A 208 -12.97 -2.99 -13.83
C PHE A 208 -11.63 -2.32 -14.14
N ALA A 209 -10.83 -2.00 -13.13
CA ALA A 209 -9.51 -1.43 -13.32
C ALA A 209 -8.59 -2.42 -14.06
N ALA A 210 -8.59 -3.70 -13.68
CA ALA A 210 -7.80 -4.73 -14.34
C ALA A 210 -8.21 -4.92 -15.81
N ILE A 211 -9.51 -4.97 -16.12
CA ILE A 211 -10.02 -5.05 -17.50
C ILE A 211 -9.59 -3.80 -18.28
N LYS A 212 -9.81 -2.59 -17.74
CA LYS A 212 -9.42 -1.36 -18.44
C LYS A 212 -7.91 -1.33 -18.69
N LEU A 213 -7.09 -1.72 -17.71
CA LEU A 213 -5.64 -1.76 -17.84
C LEU A 213 -5.15 -2.83 -18.84
N LEU A 214 -5.87 -3.94 -19.00
CA LEU A 214 -5.49 -5.01 -19.95
C LEU A 214 -5.94 -4.75 -21.39
N PHE A 215 -6.97 -3.94 -21.60
CA PHE A 215 -7.60 -3.71 -22.91
C PHE A 215 -7.45 -2.26 -23.43
N ASN A 216 -6.52 -1.49 -22.86
CA ASN A 216 -6.24 -0.10 -23.21
C ASN A 216 -4.75 0.11 -23.43
#